data_AF-A0A2X2DLS2-F1
#
_entry.id   AF-A0A2X2DLS2-F1
#
_cell.length_a   1.000
_cell.length_b   1.000
_cell.length_c   1.000
_cell.angle_alpha   90.00
_cell.angle_beta   90.00
_cell.angle_gamma   90.00
#
_symmetry.space_group_name_H-M   'P 1'
#
loop_
_entity.id
_entity.type
_entity.pdbx_description
1 polymer ?
#
loop_
_entity_poly.entity_id
_entity_poly.type
_entity_poly.pdbx_seq_one_letter_code
_entity_poly.pdbx_strand_id
1 'polypeptide(L)'
;MGETSETTVEYKFDVSPGLFPAKGNLTLEPISHNITVTCDARTYLAFVPTDDRAGSELEANAANFGLGTHHETNKEGEAVDTKVGFYGITMKNATVKPTADAEEAKVSVFYNGAVNSSQSLQKEKVFAWAKKL
;
A
#
# COMPACT_ATOMS: atom_id res chain seq x y z
N MET A 1 -9.96 13.50 21.63
CA MET A 1 -9.71 12.10 21.25
C MET A 1 -10.32 11.92 19.88
N GLY A 2 -9.51 11.65 18.85
CA GLY A 2 -10.04 11.36 17.52
C GLY A 2 -10.48 9.90 17.46
N GLU A 3 -11.68 9.63 16.95
CA GLU A 3 -12.12 8.28 16.65
C GLU A 3 -11.25 7.70 15.53
N THR A 4 -10.65 6.54 15.80
CA THR A 4 -9.92 5.77 14.80
C THR A 4 -10.92 4.83 14.14
N SER A 5 -11.26 5.06 12.88
CA SER A 5 -12.05 4.11 12.07
C SER A 5 -11.10 3.21 11.31
N GLU A 6 -11.20 1.90 11.52
CA GLU A 6 -10.43 0.90 10.76
C GLU A 6 -11.28 0.32 9.63
N THR A 7 -10.70 0.22 8.43
CA THR A 7 -11.31 -0.47 7.28
C THR A 7 -10.29 -1.45 6.72
N THR A 8 -10.72 -2.68 6.42
CA THR A 8 -9.86 -3.72 5.86
C THR A 8 -10.04 -3.78 4.36
N VAL A 9 -8.97 -3.53 3.61
CA VAL A 9 -8.91 -3.77 2.17
C VAL A 9 -8.13 -5.07 1.95
N GLU A 10 -8.81 -6.11 1.48
CA GLU A 10 -8.19 -7.40 1.19
C GLU A 10 -7.70 -7.44 -0.26
N TYR A 11 -6.41 -7.78 -0.43
CA TYR A 11 -5.81 -8.02 -1.75
C TYR A 11 -5.62 -9.52 -1.93
N LYS A 12 -6.44 -10.14 -2.80
CA LYS A 12 -6.27 -11.55 -3.18
C LYS A 12 -5.51 -11.62 -4.50
N PHE A 13 -4.34 -12.25 -4.44
CA PHE A 13 -3.60 -12.66 -5.61
C PHE A 13 -3.84 -14.15 -5.83
N ASP A 14 -4.38 -14.54 -6.98
CA ASP A 14 -4.52 -15.96 -7.34
C ASP A 14 -3.13 -16.53 -7.63
N VAL A 15 -2.53 -17.17 -6.63
CA VAL A 15 -1.23 -17.84 -6.75
C VAL A 15 -1.47 -19.33 -7.01
N SER A 16 -1.39 -19.75 -8.27
CA SER A 16 -1.46 -21.16 -8.65
C SER A 16 -0.12 -21.88 -8.39
N PRO A 17 -0.14 -23.20 -8.07
CA PRO A 17 1.09 -24.00 -8.01
C PRO A 17 1.83 -23.93 -9.35
N GLY A 18 3.06 -23.40 -9.35
CA GLY A 18 3.84 -23.11 -10.56
C GLY A 18 4.01 -21.62 -10.89
N LEU A 19 3.38 -20.73 -10.12
CA LEU A 19 3.55 -19.28 -10.30
C LEU A 19 4.92 -18.78 -9.84
N PHE A 20 5.56 -19.46 -8.88
CA PHE A 20 6.93 -19.14 -8.49
C PHE A 20 7.90 -19.57 -9.60
N PRO A 21 8.58 -18.62 -10.27
CA PRO A 21 9.50 -18.96 -11.33
C PRO A 21 10.69 -19.71 -10.75
N ALA A 22 11.17 -20.75 -11.46
CA ALA A 22 12.35 -21.49 -11.04
C ALA A 22 13.63 -20.61 -11.00
N LYS A 23 13.62 -19.46 -11.69
CA LYS A 23 14.66 -18.43 -11.69
C LYS A 23 14.06 -17.04 -11.94
N GLY A 24 14.61 -16.04 -11.26
CA GLY A 24 14.24 -14.63 -11.43
C GLY A 24 12.99 -14.23 -10.66
N ASN A 25 12.57 -12.98 -10.78
CA ASN A 25 11.40 -12.45 -10.12
C ASN A 25 10.20 -12.48 -11.08
N LEU A 26 9.04 -12.95 -10.61
CA LEU A 26 7.79 -12.79 -11.36
C LEU A 26 7.22 -11.41 -11.05
N THR A 27 6.94 -10.63 -12.10
CA THR A 27 6.19 -9.38 -11.97
C THR A 27 4.70 -9.68 -12.10
N LEU A 28 3.93 -9.29 -11.10
CA LEU A 28 2.46 -9.39 -11.12
C LEU A 28 1.85 -8.10 -11.68
N GLU A 29 0.71 -8.23 -12.36
CA GLU A 29 -0.04 -7.06 -12.82
C GLU A 29 -0.58 -6.25 -11.63
N PRO A 30 -0.55 -4.90 -11.69
CA PRO A 30 -1.07 -4.06 -10.61
C PRO A 30 -2.59 -4.20 -10.46
N ILE A 31 -3.06 -4.26 -9.21
CA ILE A 31 -4.48 -4.24 -8.87
C ILE A 31 -4.85 -2.85 -8.33
N SER A 32 -6.04 -2.34 -8.66
CA SER A 32 -6.54 -1.05 -8.19
C SER A 32 -7.80 -1.23 -7.34
N HIS A 33 -7.85 -0.58 -6.18
CA HIS A 33 -9.00 -0.53 -5.29
C HIS A 33 -9.32 0.93 -4.93
N ASN A 34 -10.62 1.23 -4.83
CA ASN A 34 -11.08 2.53 -4.35
C ASN A 34 -11.28 2.46 -2.84
N ILE A 35 -10.73 3.43 -2.11
CA ILE A 35 -10.89 3.57 -0.66
C ILE A 35 -11.71 4.84 -0.40
N THR A 36 -12.80 4.70 0.35
CA THR A 36 -13.66 5.82 0.75
C THR A 36 -13.59 5.96 2.27
N VAL A 37 -13.20 7.15 2.73
CA VAL A 37 -13.19 7.52 4.14
C VAL A 37 -14.21 8.64 4.34
N THR A 38 -15.15 8.43 5.26
CA THR A 38 -16.17 9.42 5.62
C THR A 38 -15.86 9.98 7.00
N CYS A 39 -15.84 11.30 7.12
CA CYS A 39 -15.66 12.00 8.39
C CYS A 39 -16.82 12.96 8.62
N ASP A 40 -17.24 13.09 9.88
CA ASP A 40 -18.27 14.02 10.33
C ASP A 40 -17.74 15.47 10.50
N ALA A 41 -16.42 15.64 10.58
CA ALA A 41 -15.75 16.93 10.67
C ALA A 41 -15.17 17.40 9.32
N ARG A 42 -15.20 18.73 9.09
CA ARG A 42 -14.46 19.38 7.99
C ARG A 42 -12.96 19.43 8.32
N THR A 43 -12.27 18.32 8.18
CA THR A 43 -10.84 18.18 8.46
C THR A 43 -10.05 17.66 7.26
N TYR A 44 -8.75 17.91 7.26
CA TYR A 44 -7.82 17.24 6.35
C TYR A 44 -7.41 15.90 6.96
N LEU A 45 -7.49 14.85 6.16
CA LEU A 45 -7.03 13.53 6.54
C LEU A 45 -5.54 13.39 6.25
N ALA A 46 -4.84 12.79 7.22
CA ALA A 46 -3.51 12.27 7.05
C ALA A 46 -3.54 10.76 7.30
N PHE A 47 -2.65 10.03 6.67
CA PHE A 47 -2.56 8.58 6.76
C PHE A 47 -1.09 8.18 6.76
N VAL A 48 -0.84 7.05 7.42
CA VAL A 48 0.48 6.44 7.56
C VAL A 48 0.34 4.99 7.11
N PRO A 49 1.00 4.58 6.02
CA PRO A 49 1.02 3.19 5.61
C PRO A 49 2.03 2.43 6.48
N THR A 50 1.57 1.35 7.09
CA THR A 50 2.38 0.42 7.88
C THR A 50 2.55 -0.89 7.12
N ASP A 51 3.63 -1.62 7.40
CA ASP A 51 3.89 -2.95 6.84
C ASP A 51 3.94 -3.98 7.97
N ASP A 52 2.84 -4.68 8.18
CA ASP A 52 2.74 -5.71 9.23
C ASP A 52 3.58 -6.96 8.91
N ARG A 53 4.21 -7.01 7.72
CA ARG A 53 5.15 -8.05 7.30
C ARG A 53 6.54 -7.47 7.03
N ALA A 54 6.86 -6.33 7.62
CA ALA A 54 8.17 -5.70 7.49
C ALA A 54 9.31 -6.68 7.80
N GLY A 55 10.36 -6.64 6.99
CA GLY A 55 11.49 -7.56 7.05
C GLY A 55 11.37 -8.75 6.08
N SER A 56 10.17 -9.03 5.56
CA SER A 56 9.94 -10.10 4.58
C SER A 56 10.04 -9.65 3.11
N GLU A 57 10.24 -8.37 2.84
CA GLU A 57 10.42 -7.87 1.49
C GLU A 57 11.70 -8.44 0.85
N LEU A 58 11.55 -9.00 -0.36
CA LEU A 58 12.66 -9.59 -1.11
C LEU A 58 13.78 -8.56 -1.40
N GLU A 59 13.40 -7.29 -1.60
CA GLU A 59 14.32 -6.17 -1.73
C GLU A 59 13.97 -5.09 -0.70
N ALA A 60 14.91 -4.79 0.19
CA ALA A 60 14.72 -3.79 1.24
C ALA A 60 14.64 -2.38 0.64
N ASN A 61 13.47 -1.76 0.74
CA ASN A 61 13.22 -0.38 0.33
C ASN A 61 12.11 0.25 1.19
N ALA A 62 12.13 1.57 1.35
CA ALA A 62 11.08 2.31 2.06
C ALA A 62 9.68 2.16 1.42
N ALA A 63 9.60 1.89 0.11
CA ALA A 63 8.34 1.74 -0.63
C ALA A 63 7.97 0.27 -0.94
N ASN A 64 8.80 -0.70 -0.54
CA ASN A 64 8.55 -2.13 -0.76
C ASN A 64 7.92 -2.75 0.49
N PHE A 65 6.68 -3.21 0.38
CA PHE A 65 5.92 -3.87 1.43
C PHE A 65 6.07 -5.39 1.31
N GLY A 66 6.30 -6.09 2.42
CA GLY A 66 6.61 -7.51 2.44
C GLY A 66 5.41 -8.40 2.07
N LEU A 67 5.66 -9.45 1.29
CA LEU A 67 4.66 -10.49 1.00
C LEU A 67 4.72 -11.68 1.97
N GLY A 68 5.69 -11.71 2.89
CA GLY A 68 5.92 -12.80 3.81
C GLY A 68 7.08 -13.73 3.39
N THR A 69 7.26 -14.79 4.15
CA THR A 69 8.24 -15.85 3.90
C THR A 69 7.56 -17.19 3.70
N HIS A 70 8.23 -18.10 3.00
CA HIS A 70 7.90 -19.51 2.97
C HIS A 70 9.14 -20.34 3.33
N HIS A 71 8.92 -21.56 3.78
CA HIS A 71 10.02 -22.47 4.13
C HIS A 71 10.46 -23.28 2.92
N GLU A 72 11.76 -23.29 2.66
CA GLU A 72 12.39 -24.19 1.70
C GLU A 72 13.49 -25.00 2.38
N THR A 73 13.77 -26.19 1.87
CA THR A 73 14.92 -26.97 2.32
C THR A 73 16.14 -26.55 1.51
N ASN A 74 17.22 -26.14 2.18
CA ASN A 74 18.49 -25.85 1.53
C ASN A 74 19.18 -27.15 1.06
N LYS A 75 20.36 -27.02 0.43
CA LYS A 75 21.09 -28.18 -0.11
C LYS A 75 21.61 -29.10 0.99
N GLU A 76 21.70 -28.58 2.22
CA GLU A 76 22.17 -29.24 3.42
C GLU A 76 21.03 -29.93 4.21
N GLY A 77 19.78 -29.81 3.74
CA GLY A 77 18.62 -30.45 4.38
C GLY A 77 17.97 -29.62 5.48
N GLU A 78 18.39 -28.38 5.70
CA GLU A 78 17.86 -27.49 6.73
C GLU A 78 16.71 -26.63 6.17
N ALA A 79 15.70 -26.37 7.01
CA ALA A 79 14.66 -25.42 6.67
C ALA A 79 15.20 -23.99 6.72
N VAL A 80 15.00 -23.25 5.64
CA VAL A 80 15.39 -21.85 5.50
C VAL A 80 14.17 -21.02 5.14
N ASP A 81 14.06 -19.85 5.75
CA ASP A 81 13.05 -18.87 5.40
C ASP A 81 13.45 -18.16 4.10
N THR A 82 12.70 -18.44 3.04
CA THR A 82 12.83 -17.76 1.76
C THR A 82 11.78 -16.66 1.67
N LYS A 83 12.19 -15.46 1.25
CA LYS A 83 11.29 -14.33 1.07
C LYS A 83 10.47 -14.49 -0.21
N VAL A 84 9.16 -14.29 -0.11
CA VAL A 84 8.22 -14.50 -1.22
C VAL A 84 8.33 -13.39 -2.27
N GLY A 85 8.50 -12.15 -1.84
CA GLY A 85 8.48 -10.98 -2.73
C GLY A 85 8.18 -9.68 -1.99
N PHE A 86 7.80 -8.66 -2.75
CA PHE A 86 7.30 -7.39 -2.23
C PHE A 86 6.25 -6.79 -3.16
N TYR A 87 5.48 -5.82 -2.66
CA TYR A 87 4.60 -4.98 -3.47
C TYR A 87 4.82 -3.51 -3.13
N GLY A 88 4.50 -2.63 -4.09
CA GLY A 88 4.48 -1.18 -3.88
C GLY A 88 3.05 -0.66 -3.90
N ILE A 89 2.79 0.38 -3.12
CA ILE A 89 1.48 1.05 -3.10
C ILE A 89 1.61 2.42 -3.78
N THR A 90 0.76 2.69 -4.76
CA THR A 90 0.64 4.00 -5.40
C THR A 90 -0.77 4.52 -5.24
N MET A 91 -0.89 5.72 -4.68
CA MET A 91 -2.15 6.41 -4.56
C MET A 91 -2.32 7.42 -5.70
N LYS A 92 -3.50 7.44 -6.32
CA LYS A 92 -3.82 8.30 -7.47
C LYS A 92 -5.30 8.69 -7.45
N ASN A 93 -5.63 9.75 -8.18
CA ASN A 93 -7.02 10.20 -8.42
C ASN A 93 -7.81 10.46 -7.13
N ALA A 94 -7.16 11.02 -6.10
CA ALA A 94 -7.82 11.34 -4.85
C ALA A 94 -8.91 12.41 -5.06
N THR A 95 -10.08 12.19 -4.45
CA THR A 95 -11.21 13.14 -4.44
C THR A 95 -11.73 13.34 -3.03
N VAL A 96 -12.40 14.47 -2.79
CA VAL A 96 -13.11 14.75 -1.53
C VAL A 96 -14.48 15.33 -1.84
N LYS A 97 -15.46 15.02 -1.00
CA LYS A 97 -16.78 15.63 -1.04
C LYS A 97 -17.19 16.07 0.37
N PRO A 98 -17.77 17.28 0.53
CA PRO A 98 -18.16 17.80 1.83
C PRO A 98 -19.39 17.11 2.43
N THR A 99 -20.23 16.47 1.60
CA THR A 99 -21.38 15.65 1.98
C THR A 99 -21.54 14.49 0.99
N ALA A 100 -22.37 13.50 1.30
CA ALA A 100 -22.58 12.34 0.45
C ALA A 100 -23.08 12.69 -0.97
N ASP A 101 -23.94 13.72 -1.07
CA ASP A 101 -24.61 14.15 -2.29
C ASP A 101 -23.89 15.28 -3.05
N ALA A 102 -22.79 15.81 -2.49
CA ALA A 102 -22.03 16.87 -3.14
C ALA A 102 -21.16 16.34 -4.28
N GLU A 103 -20.88 17.21 -5.25
CA GLU A 103 -19.92 16.91 -6.31
C GLU A 103 -18.52 16.66 -5.75
N GLU A 104 -17.83 15.69 -6.35
CA GLU A 104 -16.46 15.36 -5.98
C GLU A 104 -15.48 16.44 -6.46
N ALA A 105 -14.66 16.93 -5.53
CA ALA A 105 -13.53 17.80 -5.85
C ALA A 105 -12.25 16.98 -5.92
N LYS A 106 -11.50 17.10 -7.03
CA LYS A 106 -10.17 16.50 -7.15
C LYS A 106 -9.20 17.14 -6.16
N VAL A 107 -8.43 16.29 -5.49
CA VAL A 107 -7.32 16.69 -4.62
C VAL A 107 -6.04 15.97 -5.06
N SER A 108 -4.94 16.32 -4.43
CA SER A 108 -3.62 15.74 -4.65
C SER A 108 -3.11 15.14 -3.34
N VAL A 109 -2.12 14.25 -3.44
CA VAL A 109 -1.41 13.73 -2.28
C VAL A 109 -0.24 14.66 -1.98
N PHE A 110 -0.20 15.14 -0.75
CA PHE A 110 0.91 15.91 -0.21
C PHE A 110 1.88 15.00 0.52
N TYR A 111 3.17 15.15 0.20
CA TYR A 111 4.26 14.50 0.90
C TYR A 111 5.54 15.32 0.77
N ASN A 112 6.19 15.59 1.90
CA ASN A 112 7.51 16.23 1.94
C ASN A 112 7.59 17.54 1.12
N GLY A 113 6.56 18.39 1.21
CA GLY A 113 6.49 19.66 0.47
C GLY A 113 6.04 19.53 -0.99
N ALA A 114 5.93 18.32 -1.53
CA ALA A 114 5.45 18.07 -2.88
C ALA A 114 3.93 17.78 -2.89
N VAL A 115 3.26 18.22 -3.95
CA VAL A 115 1.83 17.99 -4.19
C VAL A 115 1.68 17.27 -5.53
N ASN A 116 1.33 15.98 -5.49
CA ASN A 116 1.29 15.11 -6.66
C ASN A 116 -0.11 14.51 -6.87
N SER A 117 -0.53 14.37 -8.13
CA SER A 117 -1.77 13.65 -8.49
C SER A 117 -1.64 12.13 -8.38
N SER A 118 -0.41 11.63 -8.33
CA SER A 118 -0.03 10.24 -8.13
C SER A 118 1.20 10.17 -7.22
N GLN A 119 1.16 9.36 -6.17
CA GLN A 119 2.21 9.29 -5.15
C GLN A 119 2.46 7.84 -4.75
N SER A 120 3.71 7.40 -4.87
CA SER A 120 4.16 6.14 -4.26
C SER A 120 4.30 6.34 -2.75
N LEU A 121 3.71 5.41 -2.00
CA LEU A 121 3.68 5.45 -0.55
C LEU A 121 4.94 4.81 0.04
N GLN A 122 5.37 5.33 1.18
CA GLN A 122 6.55 4.87 1.92
C GLN A 122 6.14 4.49 3.34
N LYS A 123 6.62 3.33 3.80
CA LYS A 123 6.38 2.79 5.14
C LYS A 123 6.68 3.85 6.21
N GLU A 124 5.81 3.98 7.19
CA GLU A 124 5.96 4.86 8.36
C GLU A 124 6.02 6.37 8.04
N LYS A 125 5.68 6.79 6.81
CA LYS A 125 5.65 8.20 6.43
C LYS A 125 4.24 8.76 6.47
N VAL A 126 4.13 10.03 6.86
CA VAL A 126 2.85 10.75 6.91
C VAL A 126 2.59 11.37 5.54
N PHE A 127 1.44 11.03 4.99
CA PHE A 127 0.91 11.61 3.76
C PHE A 127 -0.42 12.29 4.07
N ALA A 128 -0.80 13.31 3.29
CA ALA A 128 -2.04 14.04 3.51
C ALA A 128 -2.73 14.40 2.20
N TRP A 129 -4.03 14.69 2.24
CA TRP A 129 -4.73 15.28 1.10
C TRP A 129 -4.50 16.78 1.05
N ALA A 130 -4.20 17.30 -0.14
CA ALA A 130 -4.04 18.72 -0.37
C ALA A 130 -4.80 19.15 -1.63
N LYS A 131 -5.44 20.32 -1.57
CA LYS A 131 -5.84 21.01 -2.79
C LYS A 131 -4.60 21.66 -3.38
N LYS A 132 -4.39 21.50 -4.68
CA LYS A 132 -3.40 22.31 -5.39
C LYS A 132 -3.92 23.74 -5.36
N LEU A 133 -3.19 24.63 -4.66
CA LEU A 133 -3.46 26.07 -4.63
C LEU A 133 -3.18 26.68 -6.01
#